data_AF-A0AAV6L9B5-F1
#
_entry.id   AF-A0AAV6L9B5-F1
#
_cell.length_a   1.000
_cell.length_b   1.000
_cell.length_c   1.000
_cell.angle_alpha   90.00
_cell.angle_beta   90.00
_cell.angle_gamma   90.00
#
_symmetry.space_group_name_H-M   'P 1'
#
loop_
_entity.id
_entity.type
_entity.pdbx_description
1 polymer ?
#
loop_
_entity_poly.entity_id
_entity_poly.type
_entity_poly.pdbx_seq_one_letter_code
_entity_poly.pdbx_strand_id
1 'polypeptide(L)'
;MNIIAVDQVHPLLSDLLSSLNKLAILPSDFEGKTKMKGWIAILSKMGAADELTKQQVRQLLLYLESSYNSFMATLPSSGTSLVCVSL
;
A
#
# COMPACT_ATOMS: atom_id res chain seq x y z
N MET A 1 -15.79 10.57 -9.71
CA MET A 1 -16.24 9.41 -8.91
C MET A 1 -15.54 9.51 -7.56
N ASN A 2 -16.29 9.56 -6.46
CA ASN A 2 -15.70 9.62 -5.12
C ASN A 2 -15.83 8.23 -4.49
N ILE A 3 -14.76 7.42 -4.58
CA ILE A 3 -14.71 6.05 -4.03
C ILE A 3 -14.41 6.18 -2.54
N ILE A 4 -15.45 6.38 -1.72
CA ILE A 4 -15.30 6.61 -0.28
C ILE A 4 -16.07 5.61 0.59
N ALA A 5 -16.95 4.80 -0.01
CA ALA A 5 -17.67 3.75 0.70
C ALA A 5 -16.75 2.59 1.08
N VAL A 6 -16.94 2.05 2.28
CA VAL A 6 -16.11 0.99 2.86
C VAL A 6 -16.12 -0.28 2.00
N ASP A 7 -17.28 -0.69 1.49
CA ASP A 7 -17.44 -1.85 0.61
C ASP A 7 -16.67 -1.74 -0.71
N GLN A 8 -16.40 -0.53 -1.18
CA GLN A 8 -15.57 -0.28 -2.36
C GLN A 8 -14.09 -0.20 -2.02
N VAL A 9 -13.72 0.42 -0.90
CA VAL A 9 -12.31 0.64 -0.53
C VAL A 9 -11.67 -0.61 0.08
N HIS A 10 -12.40 -1.35 0.90
CA HIS A 10 -11.88 -2.51 1.63
C HIS A 10 -11.35 -3.62 0.72
N PRO A 11 -12.07 -4.06 -0.34
CA PRO A 11 -11.55 -5.05 -1.29
C PRO A 11 -10.28 -4.57 -1.99
N LEU A 12 -10.24 -3.30 -2.42
CA LEU A 12 -9.09 -2.72 -3.11
C LEU A 12 -7.83 -2.71 -2.25
N LEU A 13 -7.94 -2.33 -0.97
CA LEU A 13 -6.80 -2.37 -0.04
C LEU A 13 -6.35 -3.81 0.26
N SER A 14 -7.29 -4.75 0.31
CA SER A 14 -6.99 -6.17 0.52
C SER A 14 -6.22 -6.77 -0.67
N ASP A 15 -6.64 -6.45 -1.88
CA ASP A 15 -5.98 -6.87 -3.13
C ASP A 15 -4.58 -6.24 -3.27
N LEU A 16 -4.45 -4.96 -2.90
CA LEU A 16 -3.15 -4.28 -2.85
C LEU A 16 -2.20 -4.96 -1.85
N LEU A 17 -2.67 -5.23 -0.63
CA LEU A 17 -1.88 -5.94 0.39
C LEU A 17 -1.46 -7.34 -0.10
N SER A 18 -2.39 -8.08 -0.73
CA SER A 18 -2.10 -9.40 -1.31
C SER A 18 -1.02 -9.31 -2.39
N SER A 19 -1.10 -8.28 -3.24
CA SER A 19 -0.10 -8.02 -4.28
C SER A 19 1.27 -7.69 -3.67
N LEU A 20 1.33 -6.83 -2.65
CA LEU A 20 2.57 -6.50 -1.93
C LEU A 20 3.19 -7.72 -1.24
N ASN A 21 2.38 -8.66 -0.74
CA ASN A 21 2.87 -9.88 -0.10
C ASN A 21 3.50 -10.87 -1.09
N LYS A 22 3.09 -10.84 -2.38
CA LYS A 22 3.66 -11.70 -3.43
C LYS A 22 5.03 -11.21 -3.93
N LEU A 23 5.38 -9.96 -3.65
CA LEU A 23 6.65 -9.37 -4.09
C LEU A 23 7.77 -9.77 -3.14
N ALA A 24 8.57 -10.75 -3.56
CA ALA A 24 9.74 -11.23 -2.81
C ALA A 24 10.85 -10.18 -2.66
N ILE A 25 10.87 -9.16 -3.54
CA ILE A 25 11.81 -8.04 -3.45
C ILE A 25 11.53 -7.12 -2.25
N LEU A 26 10.32 -7.17 -1.70
CA LEU A 26 9.94 -6.34 -0.56
C LEU A 26 10.29 -7.05 0.74
N PRO A 27 10.90 -6.33 1.71
CA PRO A 27 11.08 -6.85 3.06
C PRO A 27 9.78 -7.38 3.67
N SER A 28 9.90 -8.35 4.58
CA SER A 28 8.76 -8.91 5.31
C SER A 28 8.07 -7.86 6.20
N ASP A 29 8.83 -6.90 6.69
CA ASP A 29 8.44 -5.77 7.55
C ASP A 29 8.20 -4.48 6.76
N PHE A 30 8.11 -4.56 5.42
CA PHE A 30 7.88 -3.39 4.56
C PHE A 30 6.69 -2.57 5.08
N GLU A 31 6.96 -1.29 5.37
CA GLU A 31 6.03 -0.39 6.05
C GLU A 31 4.66 -0.32 5.35
N GLY A 32 4.64 -0.36 4.02
CA GLY A 32 3.40 -0.36 3.24
C GLY A 32 2.48 -1.54 3.56
N LYS A 33 3.02 -2.74 3.84
CA LYS A 33 2.22 -3.91 4.26
C LYS A 33 1.55 -3.66 5.62
N THR A 34 2.30 -3.09 6.56
CA THR A 34 1.79 -2.77 7.91
C THR A 34 0.71 -1.68 7.86
N LYS A 35 0.93 -0.63 7.07
CA LYS A 35 -0.06 0.44 6.86
C LYS A 35 -1.36 -0.10 6.24
N MET A 36 -1.29 -0.96 5.23
CA MET A 36 -2.51 -1.53 4.63
C MET A 36 -3.28 -2.42 5.61
N LYS A 37 -2.59 -3.25 6.40
CA LYS A 37 -3.24 -4.04 7.46
C LYS A 37 -3.97 -3.16 8.47
N GLY A 38 -3.34 -2.05 8.88
CA GLY A 38 -3.96 -1.07 9.79
C GLY A 38 -5.23 -0.46 9.21
N TRP A 39 -5.23 -0.04 7.95
CA TRP A 39 -6.41 0.51 7.29
C TRP A 39 -7.53 -0.51 7.09
N ILE A 40 -7.19 -1.72 6.66
CA ILE A 40 -8.16 -2.82 6.53
C ILE A 40 -8.83 -3.08 7.89
N ALA A 41 -8.07 -3.09 8.99
CA ALA A 41 -8.61 -3.27 10.34
C ALA A 41 -9.50 -2.11 10.83
N ILE A 42 -9.28 -0.89 10.33
CA ILE A 42 -10.17 0.25 10.58
C ILE A 42 -11.47 0.07 9.78
N LEU A 43 -11.35 -0.23 8.49
CA LEU A 43 -12.48 -0.42 7.58
C LEU A 43 -13.37 -1.60 8.00
N SER A 44 -12.79 -2.69 8.51
CA SER A 44 -13.54 -3.86 8.97
C SER A 44 -14.40 -3.60 10.21
N LYS A 45 -14.18 -2.48 10.91
CA LYS A 45 -14.99 -2.03 12.05
C LYS A 45 -16.13 -1.09 11.64
N MET A 46 -16.14 -0.65 10.38
CA MET A 46 -17.18 0.20 9.82
C MET A 46 -18.23 -0.67 9.11
N GLY A 47 -19.45 -0.17 9.00
CA GLY A 47 -20.47 -0.79 8.16
C GLY A 47 -20.05 -0.75 6.69
N ALA A 48 -20.44 -1.76 5.91
CA ALA A 48 -20.11 -1.83 4.49
C ALA A 48 -20.59 -0.59 3.70
N ALA A 49 -21.75 -0.04 4.07
CA ALA A 49 -22.33 1.16 3.49
C ALA A 49 -21.80 2.47 4.09
N ASP A 50 -20.98 2.41 5.15
CA ASP A 50 -20.41 3.61 5.75
C ASP A 50 -19.39 4.23 4.80
N GLU A 51 -19.28 5.55 4.85
CA GLU A 51 -18.29 6.30 4.07
C GLU A 51 -17.13 6.75 4.95
N LEU A 52 -15.92 6.72 4.38
CA LEU A 52 -14.77 7.35 4.98
C LEU A 52 -14.99 8.87 5.09
N THR A 53 -14.74 9.41 6.28
CA THR A 53 -14.74 10.86 6.48
C THR A 53 -13.67 11.52 5.62
N LYS A 54 -13.86 12.81 5.27
CA LYS A 54 -12.87 13.60 4.50
C LYS A 54 -11.47 13.54 5.11
N GLN A 55 -11.38 13.50 6.44
CA GLN A 55 -10.11 13.36 7.15
C GLN A 55 -9.49 11.98 6.95
N GLN A 56 -10.27 10.90 7.09
CA GLN A 56 -9.77 9.55 6.84
C GLN A 56 -9.32 9.37 5.39
N VAL A 57 -10.06 9.90 4.42
CA VAL A 57 -9.66 9.87 2.99
C VAL A 57 -8.30 10.54 2.79
N ARG A 58 -8.11 11.76 3.32
CA ARG A 58 -6.82 12.46 3.23
C ARG A 58 -5.70 11.67 3.88
N GLN A 59 -5.96 11.07 5.03
CA GLN A 59 -4.98 10.28 5.74
C GLN A 59 -4.62 9.01 4.97
N LEU A 60 -5.60 8.31 4.40
CA LEU A 60 -5.41 7.13 3.57
C LEU A 60 -4.58 7.47 2.33
N LEU A 61 -4.88 8.58 1.65
CA LEU A 61 -4.11 9.06 0.50
C LEU A 61 -2.64 9.33 0.84
N LEU A 62 -2.36 10.02 1.95
CA LEU A 62 -0.98 10.27 2.40
C LEU A 62 -0.23 8.97 2.70
N TYR A 63 -0.91 7.99 3.29
CA TYR A 63 -0.30 6.69 3.56
C TYR A 63 -0.04 5.88 2.29
N LEU A 64 -0.93 5.95 1.30
CA LEU A 64 -0.74 5.33 -0.01
C LEU A 64 0.46 5.97 -0.74
N GLU A 65 0.54 7.30 -0.76
CA GLU A 65 1.64 8.06 -1.35
C GLU A 65 2.99 7.72 -0.68
N SER A 66 3.03 7.76 0.66
CA SER A 66 4.22 7.37 1.41
C SER A 66 4.62 5.92 1.16
N SER A 67 3.67 4.98 1.11
CA SER A 67 3.95 3.56 0.85
C SER A 67 4.47 3.35 -0.58
N TYR A 68 3.93 4.09 -1.55
CA TYR A 68 4.40 4.09 -2.93
C TYR A 68 5.82 4.64 -3.04
N ASN A 69 6.14 5.73 -2.36
CA ASN A 69 7.49 6.30 -2.35
C ASN A 69 8.50 5.31 -1.73
N SER A 70 8.15 4.68 -0.61
CA SER A 70 8.97 3.63 0.00
C SER A 70 9.12 2.42 -0.91
N PHE A 71 8.07 2.05 -1.64
CA PHE A 71 8.11 0.97 -2.63
C PHE A 71 9.09 1.29 -3.76
N MET A 72 8.98 2.48 -4.36
CA MET A 72 9.87 2.94 -5.43
C MET A 72 11.33 3.04 -4.99
N ALA A 73 11.58 3.45 -3.75
CA ALA A 73 12.93 3.45 -3.17
C ALA A 73 13.50 2.05 -2.93
N THR A 74 12.64 1.03 -2.79
CA THR A 74 13.04 -0.37 -2.64
C THR A 74 13.32 -1.04 -3.99
N LEU A 75 12.75 -0.51 -5.08
CA LEU A 75 13.06 -0.99 -6.41
C LEU A 75 14.51 -0.62 -6.76
N PRO A 76 15.30 -1.57 -7.29
CA PRO A 76 16.59 -1.23 -7.84
C PRO A 76 16.35 -0.26 -9.01
N SER A 77 16.77 1.00 -8.86
CA SER A 77 16.75 1.91 -9.99
C SER A 77 17.64 1.29 -11.05
N SER A 78 17.12 1.15 -12.27
CA SER A 78 17.90 0.71 -13.41
C SER A 78 18.92 1.80 -13.74
N GLY A 79 20.00 1.83 -12.97
CA GLY A 79 21.04 2.86 -12.97
C GLY A 79 22.37 2.38 -12.42
N THR A 80 22.53 1.09 -12.09
CA THR A 80 23.84 0.46 -11.87
C THR A 80 24.11 -0.52 -13.00
N SER A 81 24.59 0.05 -14.11
CA SER A 81 25.30 -0.68 -15.14
C SER A 81 26.52 -1.39 -14.52
N LEU A 82 26.56 -2.71 -14.65
CA LEU A 82 27.74 -3.49 -15.04
C LEU A 82 29.11 -3.07 -14.45
N VAL A 83 29.37 -3.28 -13.15
CA VAL A 83 30.74 -3.49 -12.62
C VAL A 83 30.59 -4.27 -11.30
N CYS A 84 30.47 -5.60 -11.28
CA CYS A 84 31.59 -6.54 -11.13
C CYS A 84 31.04 -7.97 -11.26
N VAL A 85 30.85 -8.46 -12.48
CA VAL A 85 30.99 -9.89 -12.79
C VAL A 85 32.02 -9.96 -13.90
N SER A 86 33.30 -9.83 -13.54
CA SER A 86 34.44 -10.17 -14.40
C SER A 86 35.68 -10.39 -13.53
N LEU A 87 36.11 -11.65 -13.52
CA LEU A 87 37.31 -12.28 -12.96
C LEU A 87 37.39 -12.46 -11.45
#